data_AF-A0A2H0V7N0-F1
#
_entry.id   AF-A0A2H0V7N0-F1
#
_cell.length_a   1.000
_cell.length_b   1.000
_cell.length_c   1.000
_cell.angle_alpha   90.00
_cell.angle_beta   90.00
_cell.angle_gamma   90.00
#
_symmetry.space_group_name_H-M   'P 1'
#
loop_
_entity.id
_entity.type
_entity.pdbx_description
1 polymer ?
#
loop_
_entity_poly.entity_id
_entity_poly.type
_entity_poly.pdbx_seq_one_letter_code
_entity_poly.pdbx_strand_id
1 'polypeptide(L)'
;VEIARDTAEKFNLIYGETFKLPEPLIDDSVATIPGIDGRKMSKSYNNTIPLFASDEEIKKAVMSIVTDSKEVDEPKETKNDTLFSYHLLFSKQQLPELEKRYHNGGIGYKESKEILIENMKSFIAPLREKKELLKQDTQKVLAVLNNGGEKARECAKNNMSKVRKIIGLI
;
A
#
# COMPACT_ATOMS: atom_id res chain seq x y z
N VAL A 1 -1.87 18.63 -5.53
CA VAL A 1 -0.77 19.02 -6.44
C VAL A 1 -1.09 20.33 -7.14
N GLU A 2 -2.28 20.46 -7.72
CA GLU A 2 -2.75 21.68 -8.42
C GLU A 2 -2.59 22.97 -7.59
N ILE A 3 -3.10 23.02 -6.35
CA ILE A 3 -2.95 24.20 -5.48
C ILE A 3 -1.47 24.59 -5.27
N ALA A 4 -0.57 23.61 -5.14
CA ALA A 4 0.86 23.88 -4.99
C ALA A 4 1.48 24.43 -6.28
N ARG A 5 1.01 23.93 -7.44
CA ARG A 5 1.41 24.43 -8.76
C ARG A 5 0.97 25.88 -8.96
N ASP A 6 -0.29 26.18 -8.74
CA ASP A 6 -0.84 27.54 -8.86
C ASP A 6 -0.14 28.52 -7.92
N THR A 7 0.20 28.07 -6.70
CA THR A 7 0.96 28.87 -5.74
C THR A 7 2.38 29.15 -6.23
N ALA A 8 3.07 28.14 -6.76
CA ALA A 8 4.41 28.28 -7.32
C ALA A 8 4.42 29.19 -8.57
N GLU A 9 3.44 29.06 -9.45
CA GLU A 9 3.28 29.90 -10.64
C GLU A 9 3.08 31.38 -10.26
N LYS A 10 2.17 31.65 -9.32
CA LYS A 10 1.92 33.02 -8.85
C LYS A 10 3.17 33.62 -8.20
N PHE A 11 3.89 32.84 -7.38
CA PHE A 11 5.14 33.31 -6.79
C PHE A 11 6.16 33.65 -7.87
N ASN A 12 6.36 32.75 -8.84
CA ASN A 12 7.33 32.94 -9.92
C ASN A 12 6.96 34.13 -10.82
N LEU A 13 5.68 34.42 -11.01
CA LEU A 13 5.21 35.58 -11.79
C LEU A 13 5.57 36.90 -11.10
N ILE A 14 5.41 36.98 -9.77
CA ILE A 14 5.63 38.22 -9.00
C ILE A 14 7.13 38.45 -8.75
N TYR A 15 7.88 37.38 -8.48
CA TYR A 15 9.22 37.44 -7.91
C TYR A 15 10.31 36.86 -8.83
N GLY A 16 9.94 36.32 -9.98
CA GLY A 16 10.85 35.63 -10.89
C GLY A 16 10.97 34.12 -10.59
N GLU A 17 11.54 33.38 -11.55
CA GLU A 17 11.62 31.92 -11.52
C GLU A 17 12.34 31.39 -10.27
N THR A 18 11.57 30.89 -9.29
CA THR A 18 12.07 30.46 -7.97
C THR A 18 11.70 29.02 -7.64
N PHE A 19 10.44 28.64 -7.86
CA PHE A 19 9.94 27.29 -7.58
C PHE A 19 9.78 26.48 -8.86
N LYS A 20 10.27 25.23 -8.83
CA LYS A 20 9.91 24.24 -9.86
C LYS A 20 8.45 23.86 -9.70
N LEU A 21 7.72 23.81 -10.81
CA LEU A 21 6.31 23.40 -10.80
C LEU A 21 6.19 21.90 -10.51
N PRO A 22 5.36 21.50 -9.53
CA PRO A 22 5.14 20.08 -9.24
C PRO A 22 4.25 19.45 -10.31
N GLU A 23 4.57 18.22 -10.68
CA GLU A 23 3.77 17.38 -11.58
C GLU A 23 3.11 16.25 -10.78
N PRO A 24 1.86 15.87 -11.11
CA PRO A 24 1.24 14.73 -10.48
C PRO A 24 1.93 13.44 -10.92
N LEU A 25 2.26 12.57 -9.97
CA LEU A 25 2.66 11.20 -10.25
C LEU A 25 1.44 10.31 -10.04
N ILE A 26 0.76 9.97 -11.13
CA ILE A 26 -0.40 9.06 -11.13
C ILE A 26 0.10 7.71 -11.60
N ASP A 27 -0.09 6.69 -10.78
CA ASP A 27 0.14 5.31 -11.15
C ASP A 27 -1.20 4.70 -11.59
N ASP A 28 -1.35 4.52 -12.90
CA ASP A 28 -2.55 3.96 -13.53
C ASP A 28 -2.83 2.51 -13.09
N SER A 29 -1.84 1.85 -12.48
CA SER A 29 -1.93 0.46 -12.03
C SER A 29 -2.38 0.29 -10.57
N VAL A 30 -2.69 1.38 -9.85
CA VAL A 30 -3.19 1.30 -8.47
C VAL A 30 -4.63 0.78 -8.46
N ALA A 31 -4.76 -0.54 -8.59
CA ALA A 31 -5.99 -1.24 -8.30
C ALA A 31 -6.35 -0.98 -6.84
N THR A 32 -7.54 -0.43 -6.61
CA THR A 32 -8.06 -0.29 -5.24
C THR A 32 -8.18 -1.69 -4.65
N ILE A 33 -7.39 -1.97 -3.61
CA ILE A 33 -7.43 -3.26 -2.92
C ILE A 33 -8.78 -3.37 -2.19
N PRO A 34 -9.57 -4.43 -2.45
CA PRO A 34 -10.81 -4.65 -1.73
C PRO A 34 -10.51 -5.09 -0.28
N GLY A 35 -11.30 -4.62 0.66
CA GLY A 35 -11.33 -5.14 2.02
C GLY A 35 -11.96 -6.54 2.07
N ILE A 36 -12.00 -7.14 3.25
CA ILE A 36 -12.56 -8.48 3.46
C ILE A 36 -14.06 -8.60 3.09
N ASP A 37 -14.74 -7.48 2.91
CA ASP A 37 -16.15 -7.37 2.55
C ASP A 37 -16.37 -6.97 1.08
N GLY A 38 -15.31 -6.91 0.27
CA GLY A 38 -15.35 -6.54 -1.15
C GLY A 38 -15.46 -5.04 -1.44
N ARG A 39 -15.72 -4.19 -0.44
CA ARG A 39 -15.66 -2.73 -0.59
C ARG A 39 -14.21 -2.28 -0.62
N LYS A 40 -13.93 -1.02 -0.99
CA LYS A 40 -12.58 -0.43 -0.83
C LYS A 40 -12.04 -0.70 0.59
N MET A 41 -10.82 -1.21 0.68
CA MET A 41 -10.18 -1.40 1.97
C MET A 41 -10.01 -0.05 2.68
N SER A 42 -10.53 0.07 3.89
CA SER A 42 -10.39 1.25 4.74
C SER A 42 -10.48 0.88 6.22
N LYS A 43 -9.63 1.51 7.05
CA LYS A 43 -9.73 1.40 8.51
C LYS A 43 -11.10 1.83 9.03
N SER A 44 -11.72 2.84 8.41
CA SER A 44 -13.04 3.34 8.80
C SER A 44 -14.17 2.35 8.54
N TYR A 45 -13.98 1.42 7.61
CA TYR A 45 -14.96 0.36 7.31
C TYR A 45 -14.71 -0.91 8.12
N ASN A 46 -13.63 -0.93 8.92
CA ASN A 46 -13.21 -2.09 9.69
C ASN A 46 -13.07 -3.36 8.83
N ASN A 47 -12.63 -3.20 7.58
CA ASN A 47 -12.52 -4.28 6.58
C ASN A 47 -11.07 -4.55 6.15
N THR A 48 -10.10 -4.18 6.98
CA THR A 48 -8.66 -4.24 6.64
C THR A 48 -8.00 -5.53 7.11
N ILE A 49 -6.93 -5.93 6.41
CA ILE A 49 -5.95 -6.89 6.94
C ILE A 49 -4.69 -6.09 7.33
N PRO A 50 -4.30 -6.05 8.62
CA PRO A 50 -3.13 -5.28 9.04
C PRO A 50 -1.82 -5.81 8.42
N LEU A 51 -0.93 -4.90 7.98
CA LEU A 51 0.36 -5.26 7.36
C LEU A 51 1.26 -6.14 8.24
N PHE A 52 1.16 -5.98 9.56
CA PHE A 52 1.93 -6.73 10.55
C PHE A 52 1.02 -7.62 11.40
N ALA A 53 -0.13 -8.03 10.86
CA ALA A 53 -1.05 -8.94 11.50
C ALA A 53 -0.34 -10.24 11.92
N SER A 54 -0.64 -10.74 13.10
CA SER A 54 -0.30 -12.09 13.55
C SER A 54 -0.91 -13.16 12.63
N ASP A 55 -0.41 -14.39 12.74
CA ASP A 55 -0.89 -15.51 11.93
C ASP A 55 -2.39 -15.78 12.16
N GLU A 56 -2.85 -15.63 13.40
CA GLU A 56 -4.26 -15.75 13.76
C GLU A 56 -5.11 -14.61 13.22
N GLU A 57 -4.60 -13.37 13.22
CA GLU A 57 -5.29 -12.23 12.59
C GLU A 57 -5.41 -12.39 11.08
N ILE A 58 -4.34 -12.86 10.41
CA ILE A 58 -4.36 -13.17 8.97
C ILE A 58 -5.41 -14.25 8.70
N LYS A 59 -5.35 -15.37 9.44
CA LYS A 59 -6.28 -16.49 9.29
C LYS A 59 -7.72 -16.03 9.47
N LYS A 60 -8.02 -15.31 10.56
CA LYS A 60 -9.36 -14.80 10.85
C LYS A 60 -9.87 -13.90 9.73
N ALA A 61 -9.04 -12.97 9.26
CA ALA A 61 -9.43 -12.01 8.24
C ALA A 61 -9.66 -12.67 6.87
N VAL A 62 -8.75 -13.56 6.43
CA VAL A 62 -8.91 -14.28 5.16
C VAL A 62 -10.11 -15.21 5.19
N MET A 63 -10.34 -15.90 6.32
CA MET A 63 -11.52 -16.77 6.45
C MET A 63 -12.84 -15.98 6.40
N SER A 64 -12.85 -14.73 6.87
CA SER A 64 -14.02 -13.85 6.79
C SER A 64 -14.29 -13.22 5.42
N ILE A 65 -13.41 -13.43 4.42
CA ILE A 65 -13.65 -12.90 3.07
C ILE A 65 -14.96 -13.48 2.52
N VAL A 66 -15.87 -12.60 2.11
CA VAL A 66 -17.16 -13.00 1.53
C VAL A 66 -16.92 -13.64 0.16
N THR A 67 -17.50 -14.82 -0.04
CA THR A 67 -17.47 -15.59 -1.30
C THR A 67 -18.90 -15.98 -1.68
N ASP A 68 -19.12 -16.41 -2.91
CA ASP A 68 -20.41 -16.98 -3.32
C ASP A 68 -20.59 -18.43 -2.79
N SER A 69 -21.66 -19.10 -3.22
CA SER A 69 -22.03 -20.46 -2.79
C SER A 69 -21.69 -21.56 -3.80
N LYS A 70 -20.74 -21.31 -4.72
CA LYS A 70 -20.31 -22.31 -5.70
C LYS A 70 -19.57 -23.49 -5.07
N GLU A 71 -19.90 -24.68 -5.51
CA GLU A 71 -19.26 -25.95 -5.14
C GLU A 71 -17.85 -26.07 -5.74
N VAL A 72 -17.11 -27.10 -5.33
CA VAL A 72 -15.70 -27.31 -5.73
C VAL A 72 -15.54 -27.43 -7.24
N ASP A 73 -16.43 -28.16 -7.91
CA ASP A 73 -16.38 -28.44 -9.34
C ASP A 73 -17.00 -27.32 -10.19
N GLU A 74 -17.64 -26.32 -9.56
CA GLU A 74 -18.23 -25.20 -10.28
C GLU A 74 -17.18 -24.13 -10.62
N PRO A 75 -17.17 -23.63 -11.88
CA PRO A 75 -16.34 -22.51 -12.31
C PRO A 75 -16.55 -21.23 -11.49
N LYS A 76 -15.46 -20.63 -11.03
CA LYS A 76 -15.43 -19.40 -10.22
C LYS A 76 -14.90 -18.24 -11.08
N GLU A 77 -15.48 -17.07 -10.92
CA GLU A 77 -15.00 -15.85 -11.57
C GLU A 77 -13.78 -15.32 -10.82
N THR A 78 -12.76 -14.88 -11.56
CA THR A 78 -11.55 -14.26 -10.98
C THR A 78 -11.64 -12.73 -11.00
N LYS A 79 -12.40 -12.18 -11.95
CA LYS A 79 -12.61 -10.75 -12.09
C LYS A 79 -13.60 -10.24 -11.04
N ASN A 80 -13.22 -9.17 -10.33
CA ASN A 80 -13.97 -8.60 -9.21
C ASN A 80 -14.18 -9.56 -8.03
N ASP A 81 -13.46 -10.69 -7.99
CA ASP A 81 -13.48 -11.59 -6.84
C ASP A 81 -12.51 -11.06 -5.78
N THR A 82 -13.03 -10.88 -4.56
CA THR A 82 -12.25 -10.30 -3.46
C THR A 82 -11.10 -11.21 -3.08
N LEU A 83 -11.34 -12.52 -2.95
CA LEU A 83 -10.34 -13.50 -2.57
C LEU A 83 -9.22 -13.60 -3.64
N PHE A 84 -9.61 -13.64 -4.90
CA PHE A 84 -8.70 -13.70 -6.04
C PHE A 84 -7.86 -12.44 -6.19
N SER A 85 -8.42 -11.27 -5.85
CA SER A 85 -7.67 -10.01 -5.80
C SER A 85 -6.49 -10.08 -4.82
N TYR A 86 -6.61 -10.83 -3.71
CA TYR A 86 -5.48 -11.09 -2.82
C TYR A 86 -4.49 -12.11 -3.38
N HIS A 87 -4.97 -13.14 -4.10
CA HIS A 87 -4.06 -14.09 -4.77
C HIS A 87 -3.16 -13.39 -5.80
N LEU A 88 -3.65 -12.39 -6.53
CA LEU A 88 -2.84 -11.57 -7.43
C LEU A 88 -1.65 -10.88 -6.72
N LEU A 89 -1.84 -10.52 -5.43
CA LEU A 89 -0.84 -9.83 -4.63
C LEU A 89 0.15 -10.80 -3.96
N PHE A 90 -0.35 -11.92 -3.44
CA PHE A 90 0.40 -12.78 -2.51
C PHE A 90 0.77 -14.16 -3.08
N SER A 91 0.10 -14.63 -4.14
CA SER A 91 0.25 -16.00 -4.65
C SER A 91 0.90 -16.07 -6.04
N LYS A 92 1.78 -15.11 -6.38
CA LYS A 92 2.35 -14.96 -7.74
C LYS A 92 2.89 -16.26 -8.36
N GLN A 93 3.54 -17.12 -7.58
CA GLN A 93 4.12 -18.39 -8.08
C GLN A 93 3.06 -19.46 -8.37
N GLN A 94 1.92 -19.41 -7.68
CA GLN A 94 0.81 -20.37 -7.81
C GLN A 94 -0.32 -19.84 -8.70
N LEU A 95 -0.24 -18.58 -9.12
CA LEU A 95 -1.32 -17.88 -9.80
C LEU A 95 -1.81 -18.60 -11.07
N PRO A 96 -0.95 -19.10 -11.98
CA PRO A 96 -1.43 -19.77 -13.20
C PRO A 96 -2.27 -21.02 -12.90
N GLU A 97 -1.88 -21.80 -11.88
CA GLU A 97 -2.63 -23.00 -11.49
C GLU A 97 -3.91 -22.63 -10.74
N LEU A 98 -3.87 -21.61 -9.89
CA LEU A 98 -5.06 -21.10 -9.22
C LEU A 98 -6.09 -20.57 -10.22
N GLU A 99 -5.68 -19.78 -11.22
CA GLU A 99 -6.57 -19.31 -12.30
C GLU A 99 -7.23 -20.49 -13.01
N LYS A 100 -6.44 -21.50 -13.38
CA LYS A 100 -6.93 -22.69 -14.05
C LYS A 100 -7.97 -23.45 -13.21
N ARG A 101 -7.70 -23.66 -11.91
CA ARG A 101 -8.60 -24.36 -10.98
C ARG A 101 -9.85 -23.53 -10.65
N TYR A 102 -9.74 -22.20 -10.64
CA TYR A 102 -10.91 -21.33 -10.52
C TYR A 102 -11.80 -21.44 -11.76
N HIS A 103 -11.24 -21.30 -12.97
CA HIS A 103 -12.04 -21.30 -14.20
C HIS A 103 -12.60 -22.68 -14.58
N ASN A 104 -11.87 -23.76 -14.33
CA ASN A 104 -12.30 -25.11 -14.72
C ASN A 104 -12.98 -25.89 -13.58
N GLY A 105 -13.04 -25.32 -12.38
CA GLY A 105 -13.38 -26.07 -11.17
C GLY A 105 -12.20 -26.89 -10.63
N GLY A 106 -12.43 -27.57 -9.50
CA GLY A 106 -11.42 -28.36 -8.80
C GLY A 106 -10.72 -27.62 -7.65
N ILE A 107 -11.29 -26.50 -7.18
CA ILE A 107 -10.88 -25.85 -5.92
C ILE A 107 -12.10 -25.28 -5.20
N GLY A 108 -12.20 -25.58 -3.90
CA GLY A 108 -13.19 -24.99 -3.01
C GLY A 108 -12.68 -23.69 -2.36
N TYR A 109 -13.59 -22.81 -1.94
CA TYR A 109 -13.21 -21.54 -1.30
C TYR A 109 -12.40 -21.72 -0.01
N LYS A 110 -12.66 -22.77 0.76
CA LYS A 110 -11.88 -23.08 1.97
C LYS A 110 -10.42 -23.37 1.62
N GLU A 111 -10.18 -24.25 0.66
CA GLU A 111 -8.82 -24.59 0.22
C GLU A 111 -8.12 -23.35 -0.34
N SER A 112 -8.80 -22.55 -1.17
CA SER A 112 -8.19 -21.33 -1.71
C SER A 112 -7.82 -20.32 -0.63
N LYS A 113 -8.68 -20.17 0.39
CA LYS A 113 -8.39 -19.35 1.57
C LYS A 113 -7.18 -19.89 2.35
N GLU A 114 -7.05 -21.19 2.52
CA GLU A 114 -5.89 -21.82 3.18
C GLU A 114 -4.60 -21.56 2.41
N ILE A 115 -4.61 -21.68 1.08
CA ILE A 115 -3.48 -21.33 0.22
C ILE A 115 -3.11 -19.84 0.38
N LEU A 116 -4.10 -18.95 0.41
CA LEU A 116 -3.85 -17.53 0.60
C LEU A 116 -3.23 -17.23 1.98
N ILE A 117 -3.74 -17.86 3.03
CA ILE A 117 -3.25 -17.68 4.41
C ILE A 117 -1.77 -18.01 4.49
N GLU A 118 -1.34 -19.16 3.96
CA GLU A 118 0.06 -19.58 4.02
C GLU A 118 0.98 -18.63 3.24
N ASN A 119 0.54 -18.19 2.05
CA ASN A 119 1.28 -17.21 1.27
C ASN A 119 1.42 -15.86 1.99
N MET A 120 0.32 -15.37 2.59
CA MET A 120 0.34 -14.12 3.36
C MET A 120 1.22 -14.23 4.60
N LYS A 121 1.18 -15.34 5.34
CA LYS A 121 2.06 -15.58 6.48
C LYS A 121 3.53 -15.56 6.06
N SER A 122 3.87 -16.28 4.99
CA SER A 122 5.24 -16.31 4.45
C SER A 122 5.74 -14.92 4.07
N PHE A 123 4.89 -14.12 3.40
CA PHE A 123 5.23 -12.76 3.01
C PHE A 123 5.37 -11.81 4.22
N ILE A 124 4.48 -11.91 5.21
CA ILE A 124 4.40 -10.98 6.34
C ILE A 124 5.42 -11.31 7.44
N ALA A 125 5.79 -12.57 7.62
CA ALA A 125 6.71 -13.03 8.66
C ALA A 125 8.03 -12.21 8.72
N PRO A 126 8.81 -12.06 7.63
CA PRO A 126 10.06 -11.29 7.69
C PRO A 126 9.82 -9.79 7.95
N LEU A 127 8.66 -9.26 7.54
CA LEU A 127 8.30 -7.86 7.81
C LEU A 127 7.99 -7.64 9.29
N ARG A 128 7.30 -8.59 9.94
CA ARG A 128 7.03 -8.56 11.38
C ARG A 128 8.33 -8.68 12.17
N GLU A 129 9.21 -9.60 11.81
CA GLU A 129 10.51 -9.76 12.46
C GLU A 129 11.33 -8.46 12.39
N LYS A 130 11.44 -7.87 11.19
CA LYS A 130 12.12 -6.59 11.01
C LYS A 130 11.51 -5.48 11.86
N LYS A 131 10.18 -5.42 11.97
CA LYS A 131 9.49 -4.45 12.82
C LYS A 131 9.82 -4.65 14.29
N GLU A 132 9.83 -5.88 14.79
CA GLU A 132 10.16 -6.14 16.20
C GLU A 132 11.63 -5.80 16.51
N LEU A 133 12.56 -6.11 15.61
CA LEU A 133 13.95 -5.68 15.75
C LEU A 133 14.08 -4.15 15.81
N LEU A 134 13.34 -3.43 14.96
CA LEU A 134 13.34 -1.96 14.98
C LEU A 134 12.68 -1.37 16.23
N LYS A 135 11.68 -2.04 16.81
CA LYS A 135 11.06 -1.61 18.09
C LYS A 135 12.01 -1.74 19.27
N GLN A 136 12.91 -2.72 19.25
CA GLN A 136 13.91 -2.91 20.31
C GLN A 136 15.00 -1.83 20.26
N ASP A 137 15.22 -1.21 19.10
CA ASP A 137 16.21 -0.16 18.89
C ASP A 137 15.56 1.15 18.42
N THR A 138 14.80 1.77 19.32
CA THR A 138 14.15 3.07 19.07
C THR A 138 15.17 4.16 18.74
N GLN A 139 16.40 4.09 19.28
CA GLN A 139 17.45 5.07 19.00
C GLN A 139 17.86 5.04 17.52
N LYS A 140 18.01 3.86 16.93
CA LYS A 140 18.29 3.71 15.51
C LYS A 140 17.17 4.26 14.63
N VAL A 141 15.90 4.04 15.01
CA VAL A 141 14.76 4.62 14.28
C VAL A 141 14.82 6.15 14.33
N LEU A 142 15.07 6.74 15.51
CA LEU A 142 15.22 8.18 15.67
C LEU A 142 16.42 8.73 14.91
N ALA A 143 17.55 8.02 14.88
CA ALA A 143 18.73 8.42 14.14
C ALA A 143 18.44 8.50 12.62
N VAL A 144 17.70 7.53 12.07
CA VAL A 144 17.27 7.57 10.66
C VAL A 144 16.37 8.76 10.38
N LEU A 145 15.39 9.02 11.27
CA LEU A 145 14.49 10.18 11.13
C LEU A 145 15.25 11.51 11.24
N ASN A 146 16.18 11.62 12.19
CA ASN A 146 16.99 12.82 12.37
C ASN A 146 17.89 13.07 11.15
N ASN A 147 18.57 12.04 10.63
CA ASN A 147 19.40 12.16 9.43
C ASN A 147 18.58 12.61 8.21
N GLY A 148 17.39 12.02 8.01
CA GLY A 148 16.47 12.45 6.97
C GLY A 148 16.00 13.89 7.16
N GLY A 149 15.70 14.27 8.40
CA GLY A 149 15.32 15.63 8.79
C GLY A 149 16.43 16.66 8.55
N GLU A 150 17.69 16.32 8.82
CA GLU A 150 18.85 17.19 8.55
C GLU A 150 19.01 17.46 7.06
N LYS A 151 18.96 16.42 6.22
CA LYS A 151 19.01 16.54 4.75
C LYS A 151 17.86 17.40 4.22
N ALA A 152 16.63 17.15 4.68
CA ALA A 152 15.46 17.94 4.29
C ALA A 152 15.59 19.40 4.74
N ARG A 153 16.11 19.63 5.95
CA ARG A 153 16.31 20.97 6.53
C ARG A 153 17.36 21.76 5.76
N GLU A 154 18.44 21.13 5.32
CA GLU A 154 19.46 21.78 4.50
C GLU A 154 18.87 22.27 3.17
N CYS A 155 18.13 21.40 2.47
CA CYS A 155 17.42 21.77 1.24
C CYS A 155 16.44 22.93 1.48
N ALA A 156 15.62 22.84 2.54
CA ALA A 156 14.66 23.89 2.89
C ALA A 156 15.34 25.22 3.24
N LYS A 157 16.44 25.20 4.00
CA LYS A 157 17.21 26.41 4.35
C LYS A 157 17.76 27.11 3.11
N ASN A 158 18.34 26.34 2.18
CA ASN A 158 18.88 26.88 0.94
C ASN A 158 17.78 27.53 0.08
N ASN A 159 16.62 26.88 -0.03
CA ASN A 159 15.47 27.45 -0.75
C ASN A 159 14.92 28.70 -0.05
N MET A 160 14.75 28.67 1.28
CA MET A 160 14.24 29.81 2.03
C MET A 160 15.18 31.02 2.03
N SER A 161 16.50 30.81 1.97
CA SER A 161 17.46 31.90 1.81
C SER A 161 17.25 32.63 0.48
N LYS A 162 17.07 31.90 -0.63
CA LYS A 162 16.76 32.48 -1.94
C LYS A 162 15.44 33.24 -1.91
N VAL A 163 14.39 32.61 -1.37
CA VAL A 163 13.05 33.24 -1.23
C VAL A 163 13.17 34.56 -0.48
N ARG A 164 13.77 34.57 0.72
CA ARG A 164 13.90 35.77 1.57
C ARG A 164 14.63 36.91 0.88
N LYS A 165 15.70 36.60 0.13
CA LYS A 165 16.45 37.58 -0.66
C LYS A 165 15.59 38.20 -1.77
N ILE A 166 14.84 37.37 -2.49
CA ILE A 166 14.00 37.82 -3.62
C ILE A 166 12.82 38.69 -3.13
N ILE A 167 12.24 38.36 -1.98
CA ILE A 167 11.14 39.15 -1.40
C ILE A 167 11.62 40.34 -0.53
N GLY A 168 12.93 40.60 -0.47
CA GLY A 168 13.50 41.77 0.21
C GLY A 168 13.49 41.74 1.74
N LEU A 169 13.48 40.54 2.36
CA LEU A 169 13.57 40.40 3.82
C LEU A 169 15.02 40.34 4.34
N ILE A 170 16.00 40.13 3.45
CA ILE A 170 17.44 40.09 3.72
C ILE A 170 18.17 40.72 2.54
#